data_AF-A0A8C4X1I6-F1
#
_entry.id   AF-A0A8C4X1I6-F1
#
_cell.length_a   1.000
_cell.length_b   1.000
_cell.length_c   1.000
_cell.angle_alpha   90.00
_cell.angle_beta   90.00
_cell.angle_gamma   90.00
#
_symmetry.space_group_name_H-M   'P 1'
#
loop_
_entity.id
_entity.type
_entity.pdbx_description
1 polymer ?
#
loop_
_entity_poly.entity_id
_entity_poly.type
_entity_poly.pdbx_seq_one_letter_code
_entity_poly.pdbx_strand_id
1 'polypeptide(L)'
;MTLLVCLCLSLMAMLQIDRIASHLLLQWLSLHPHPSYRDKDVLWQKSDMLEFEQRLRAEERFEQGDSASQCLDCRSTFSWMLRRHNCRFCRRPFCYYCCNSPIPGREGVSKERCCKSCHGIYAPASPSSSSQPGSPFAEHGQALNPPAPDDIAFDIITEDELDQSLSDFERSDEAQVGCPEAVLF
;
A
#
# COMPACT_ATOMS: atom_id res chain seq x y z
N MET A 1 60.19 -0.23 -16.26
CA MET A 1 60.51 -0.83 -14.95
C MET A 1 59.54 -0.37 -13.86
N THR A 2 59.34 0.93 -13.66
CA THR A 2 58.40 1.50 -12.68
C THR A 2 56.94 1.05 -12.86
N LEU A 3 56.43 1.02 -14.09
CA LEU A 3 55.06 0.55 -14.39
C LEU A 3 54.84 -0.94 -14.06
N LEU A 4 55.84 -1.79 -14.34
CA LEU A 4 55.79 -3.23 -14.05
C LEU A 4 55.76 -3.50 -12.53
N VAL A 5 56.52 -2.72 -11.75
CA VAL A 5 56.52 -2.79 -10.30
C VAL A 5 55.19 -2.29 -9.72
N CYS A 6 54.64 -1.21 -10.27
CA CYS A 6 53.33 -0.67 -9.88
C CYS A 6 52.18 -1.65 -10.14
N LEU A 7 52.17 -2.29 -11.32
CA LEU A 7 51.19 -3.33 -11.67
C LEU A 7 51.33 -4.56 -10.77
N CYS A 8 52.55 -5.00 -10.48
CA CYS A 8 52.82 -6.13 -9.60
C CYS A 8 52.33 -5.87 -8.16
N LEU A 9 52.64 -4.69 -7.60
CA LEU A 9 52.17 -4.30 -6.26
C LEU A 9 50.65 -4.19 -6.20
N SER A 10 50.02 -3.67 -7.25
CA SER A 10 48.55 -3.57 -7.34
C SER A 10 47.89 -4.94 -7.43
N LEU A 11 48.45 -5.86 -8.22
CA LEU A 11 47.96 -7.23 -8.34
C LEU A 11 48.13 -8.02 -7.04
N MET A 12 49.27 -7.87 -6.36
CA MET A 12 49.50 -8.47 -5.05
C MET A 12 48.57 -7.91 -3.98
N ALA A 13 48.26 -6.61 -4.02
CA ALA A 13 47.28 -6.00 -3.13
C ALA A 13 45.87 -6.55 -3.38
N MET A 14 45.44 -6.70 -4.63
CA MET A 14 44.14 -7.30 -4.97
C MET A 14 44.06 -8.77 -4.52
N LEU A 15 45.09 -9.58 -4.80
CA LEU A 15 45.15 -10.97 -4.33
C LEU A 15 45.14 -11.08 -2.81
N GLN A 16 45.77 -10.14 -2.10
CA GLN A 16 45.75 -10.11 -0.64
C GLN A 16 44.37 -9.72 -0.09
N ILE A 17 43.67 -8.78 -0.75
CA ILE A 17 42.30 -8.39 -0.41
C ILE A 17 41.34 -9.56 -0.65
N ASP A 18 41.41 -10.23 -1.80
CA ASP A 18 40.57 -11.40 -2.12
C ASP A 18 40.79 -12.54 -1.11
N ARG A 19 42.04 -12.78 -0.70
CA ARG A 19 42.38 -13.78 0.31
C ARG A 19 41.81 -13.44 1.68
N ILE A 20 41.90 -12.16 2.09
CA ILE A 20 41.31 -11.69 3.35
C ILE A 20 39.78 -11.77 3.29
N ALA A 21 39.16 -11.34 2.18
CA ALA A 21 37.72 -11.40 1.98
C ALA A 21 37.21 -12.85 2.02
N SER A 22 37.90 -13.79 1.37
CA SER A 22 37.59 -15.22 1.41
C SER A 22 37.68 -15.78 2.84
N HIS A 23 38.74 -15.44 3.58
CA HIS A 23 38.91 -15.90 4.96
C HIS A 23 37.85 -15.33 5.90
N LEU A 24 37.50 -14.05 5.74
CA LEU A 24 36.43 -13.40 6.49
C LEU A 24 35.06 -13.98 6.14
N LEU A 25 34.79 -14.28 4.86
CA LEU A 25 33.56 -14.93 4.40
C LEU A 25 33.42 -16.34 5.00
N LEU A 26 34.48 -17.14 4.96
CA LEU A 26 34.50 -18.49 5.55
C LEU A 26 34.34 -18.44 7.07
N GLN A 27 34.97 -17.48 7.73
CA GLN A 27 34.83 -17.26 9.17
C GLN A 27 33.42 -16.79 9.53
N TRP A 28 32.80 -15.96 8.69
CA TRP A 28 31.41 -15.51 8.86
C TRP A 28 30.41 -16.67 8.69
N LEU A 29 30.57 -17.50 7.65
CA LEU A 29 29.75 -18.69 7.40
C LEU A 29 29.87 -19.74 8.50
N SER A 30 31.04 -19.87 9.12
CA SER A 30 31.25 -20.78 10.26
C SER A 30 30.62 -20.27 11.56
N LEU A 31 30.54 -18.95 11.75
CA LEU A 31 29.90 -18.33 12.92
C LEU A 31 28.38 -18.22 12.79
N HIS A 32 27.84 -18.26 11.57
CA HIS A 32 26.41 -18.13 11.29
C HIS A 32 25.90 -19.43 10.67
N PRO A 33 25.56 -20.45 11.49
CA PRO A 33 24.90 -21.63 10.98
C PRO A 33 23.65 -21.20 10.20
N HIS A 34 23.53 -21.70 8.97
CA HIS A 34 22.34 -21.48 8.17
C HIS A 34 21.16 -22.03 8.98
N PRO A 35 20.10 -21.25 9.23
CA PRO A 35 18.98 -21.72 10.04
C PRO A 35 18.50 -23.04 9.43
N SER A 36 18.38 -24.05 10.29
CA SER A 36 17.89 -25.35 9.83
C SER A 36 16.53 -25.15 9.18
N TYR A 37 16.11 -26.06 8.31
CA TYR A 37 14.80 -25.94 7.67
C TYR A 37 13.68 -25.73 8.70
N ARG A 38 13.76 -26.39 9.86
CA ARG A 38 12.83 -26.20 10.98
C ARG A 38 12.88 -24.81 11.61
N ASP A 39 14.07 -24.20 11.72
CA ASP A 39 14.19 -22.82 12.22
C ASP A 39 13.59 -21.82 11.23
N LYS A 40 13.71 -22.09 9.93
CA LYS A 40 13.05 -21.30 8.89
C LYS A 40 11.53 -21.42 8.97
N ASP A 41 11.00 -22.62 9.18
CA ASP A 41 9.56 -22.85 9.33
C ASP A 41 9.00 -22.10 10.54
N VAL A 42 9.70 -22.13 11.68
CA VAL A 42 9.32 -21.37 12.88
C VAL A 42 9.31 -19.86 12.61
N LEU A 43 10.28 -19.36 11.86
CA LEU A 43 10.35 -17.94 11.49
C LEU A 43 9.24 -17.54 10.52
N TRP A 44 8.92 -18.38 9.53
CA TRP A 44 7.79 -18.16 8.64
C TRP A 44 6.46 -18.16 9.39
N GLN A 45 6.22 -19.14 10.26
CA GLN A 45 5.01 -19.20 11.07
C GLN A 45 4.86 -17.98 12.00
N LYS A 46 5.96 -17.47 12.55
CA LYS A 46 5.96 -16.23 13.33
C LYS A 46 5.63 -15.00 12.48
N SER A 47 6.11 -14.96 11.23
CA SER A 47 5.76 -13.90 10.27
C SER A 47 4.27 -13.91 9.97
N ASP A 48 3.71 -15.09 9.65
CA ASP A 48 2.29 -15.26 9.31
C ASP A 48 1.39 -14.83 10.48
N MET A 49 1.75 -15.20 11.71
CA MET A 49 1.02 -14.80 12.91
C MET A 49 1.04 -13.27 13.12
N LEU A 50 2.18 -12.62 12.85
CA LEU A 50 2.30 -11.16 12.97
C LEU A 50 1.53 -10.43 11.86
N GLU A 51 1.52 -10.97 10.64
CA GLU A 51 0.74 -10.41 9.54
C GLU A 51 -0.76 -10.45 9.85
N PHE A 52 -1.23 -11.58 10.39
CA PHE A 52 -2.62 -11.72 10.82
C PHE A 52 -3.00 -10.69 11.90
N GLU A 53 -2.15 -10.53 12.92
CA GLU A 53 -2.37 -9.54 13.98
C GLU A 53 -2.37 -8.10 13.43
N GLN A 54 -1.48 -7.78 12.49
CA GLN A 54 -1.46 -6.48 11.82
C GLN A 54 -2.73 -6.26 11.00
N ARG A 55 -3.21 -7.27 10.27
CA ARG A 55 -4.45 -7.21 9.51
C ARG A 55 -5.64 -6.98 10.41
N LEU A 56 -5.73 -7.69 11.56
CA LEU A 56 -6.78 -7.45 12.56
C LEU A 56 -6.72 -6.04 13.14
N ARG A 57 -5.52 -5.53 13.49
CA ARG A 57 -5.36 -4.14 13.95
C ARG A 57 -5.71 -3.11 12.88
N ALA A 58 -5.49 -3.44 11.61
CA ALA A 58 -5.87 -2.57 10.49
C ALA A 58 -7.38 -2.55 10.30
N GLU A 59 -8.05 -3.71 10.38
CA GLU A 59 -9.51 -3.83 10.34
C GLU A 59 -10.16 -3.13 11.53
N GLU A 60 -9.67 -3.35 12.75
CA GLU A 60 -10.18 -2.67 13.95
C GLU A 60 -9.99 -1.15 13.85
N ARG A 61 -8.86 -0.67 13.31
CA ARG A 61 -8.66 0.76 13.03
C ARG A 61 -9.53 1.27 11.89
N PHE A 62 -9.91 0.43 10.94
CA PHE A 62 -10.88 0.79 9.91
C PHE A 62 -12.27 0.94 10.53
N GLU A 63 -12.69 -0.02 11.34
CA GLU A 63 -13.98 -0.04 12.06
C GLU A 63 -14.09 1.09 13.10
N GLN A 64 -13.02 1.39 13.84
CA GLN A 64 -12.99 2.44 14.88
C GLN A 64 -12.61 3.83 14.34
N GLY A 65 -11.92 3.88 13.19
CA GLY A 65 -11.12 5.04 12.77
C GLY A 65 -11.61 5.77 11.53
N ASP A 66 -12.85 5.55 11.10
CA ASP A 66 -13.47 6.34 10.03
C ASP A 66 -13.84 7.78 10.47
N SER A 67 -13.37 8.22 11.65
CA SER A 67 -13.33 9.64 12.01
C SER A 67 -12.58 10.50 10.96
N ALA A 68 -11.62 9.89 10.25
CA ALA A 68 -10.94 10.51 9.13
C ALA A 68 -11.80 10.56 7.87
N SER A 69 -12.84 9.74 7.71
CA SER A 69 -13.75 9.74 6.56
C SER A 69 -15.00 10.59 6.78
N GLN A 70 -15.16 11.26 7.94
CA GLN A 70 -16.37 12.00 8.27
C GLN A 70 -16.13 13.51 8.40
N CYS A 71 -17.18 14.31 8.15
CA CYS A 71 -17.17 15.74 8.42
C CYS A 71 -17.11 16.02 9.93
N LEU A 72 -16.18 16.86 10.39
CA LEU A 72 -16.04 17.15 11.82
C LEU A 72 -17.16 17.98 12.45
N ASP A 73 -18.01 18.63 11.64
CA ASP A 73 -19.12 19.45 12.13
C ASP A 73 -20.43 18.64 12.14
N CYS A 74 -20.84 18.10 10.98
CA CYS A 74 -22.09 17.36 10.85
C CYS A 74 -21.96 15.83 10.90
N ARG A 75 -20.75 15.27 11.06
CA ARG A 75 -20.46 13.83 11.09
C ARG A 75 -20.92 13.03 9.87
N SER A 76 -21.23 13.69 8.75
CA SER A 76 -21.54 13.01 7.50
C SER A 76 -20.31 12.30 6.95
N THR A 77 -20.42 11.02 6.61
CA THR A 77 -19.38 10.25 5.91
C THR A 77 -19.15 10.80 4.51
N PHE A 78 -17.89 11.06 4.17
CA PHE A 78 -17.46 11.42 2.83
C PHE A 78 -17.69 10.24 1.90
N SER A 79 -18.20 10.54 0.72
CA SER A 79 -18.51 9.54 -0.30
C SER A 79 -18.07 10.10 -1.65
N TRP A 80 -18.26 9.30 -2.71
CA TRP A 80 -18.03 9.79 -4.06
C TRP A 80 -18.83 11.07 -4.38
N MET A 81 -20.05 11.18 -3.85
CA MET A 81 -20.91 12.36 -3.98
C MET A 81 -20.54 13.46 -2.99
N LEU A 82 -20.19 13.12 -1.75
CA LEU A 82 -19.80 14.09 -0.72
C LEU A 82 -18.28 14.19 -0.62
N ARG A 83 -17.68 15.06 -1.42
CA ARG A 83 -16.23 15.27 -1.45
C ARG A 83 -15.71 15.92 -0.16
N ARG A 84 -14.47 15.57 0.19
CA ARG A 84 -13.73 16.13 1.33
C ARG A 84 -13.19 17.52 1.01
N HIS A 85 -13.41 18.48 1.92
CA HIS A 85 -12.81 19.81 1.88
C HIS A 85 -12.01 20.07 3.15
N ASN A 86 -10.90 20.80 3.05
CA ASN A 86 -10.09 21.19 4.21
C ASN A 86 -10.29 22.66 4.53
N CYS A 87 -10.53 22.99 5.81
CA CYS A 87 -10.54 24.37 6.26
C CYS A 87 -9.14 24.98 6.11
N ARG A 88 -9.01 26.22 5.61
CA ARG A 88 -7.70 26.84 5.44
C ARG A 88 -6.94 27.04 6.76
N PHE A 89 -7.67 27.37 7.83
CA PHE A 89 -7.10 27.77 9.12
C PHE A 89 -6.73 26.57 9.99
N CYS A 90 -7.67 25.64 10.20
CA CYS A 90 -7.43 24.48 11.07
C CYS A 90 -7.05 23.20 10.32
N ARG A 91 -7.05 23.20 8.97
CA ARG A 91 -6.68 22.07 8.07
C ARG A 91 -7.45 20.76 8.23
N ARG A 92 -8.42 20.74 9.15
CA ARG A 92 -9.33 19.62 9.40
C ARG A 92 -10.34 19.40 8.26
N PRO A 93 -10.85 18.17 8.09
CA PRO A 93 -11.80 17.83 7.05
C PRO A 93 -13.25 18.21 7.36
N PHE A 94 -13.94 18.74 6.35
CA PHE A 94 -15.33 19.16 6.39
C PHE A 94 -15.99 18.90 5.03
N CYS A 95 -17.32 18.81 5.00
CA CYS A 95 -18.08 18.80 3.74
C CYS A 95 -18.22 20.22 3.17
N TYR A 96 -18.69 20.32 1.93
CA TYR A 96 -18.92 21.61 1.26
C TYR A 96 -19.79 22.55 2.12
N TYR A 97 -20.89 22.04 2.67
CA TYR A 97 -21.83 22.81 3.48
C TYR A 97 -21.23 23.33 4.80
N CYS A 98 -20.25 22.62 5.36
CA CYS A 98 -19.62 23.00 6.63
C CYS A 98 -18.37 23.87 6.46
N CYS A 99 -17.82 23.97 5.24
CA CYS A 99 -16.59 24.71 4.93
C CYS A 99 -16.77 25.86 3.92
N ASN A 100 -18.01 26.31 3.67
CA ASN A 100 -18.28 27.38 2.70
C ASN A 100 -18.44 28.77 3.34
N SER A 101 -18.05 28.95 4.61
CA SER A 101 -18.10 30.26 5.26
C SER A 101 -16.95 31.14 4.74
N PRO A 102 -17.23 32.29 4.09
CA PRO A 102 -16.19 33.15 3.55
C PRO A 102 -15.67 34.11 4.62
N ILE A 103 -14.35 34.15 4.82
CA ILE A 103 -13.70 35.21 5.60
C ILE A 103 -13.34 36.36 4.66
N PRO A 104 -13.69 37.62 4.99
CA PRO A 104 -13.28 38.76 4.19
C PRO A 104 -11.75 38.84 4.15
N GLY A 105 -11.20 38.78 2.94
CA GLY A 105 -9.78 39.04 2.71
C GLY A 105 -9.46 40.52 2.92
N ARG A 106 -8.16 40.83 3.07
CA ARG A 106 -7.69 42.22 2.97
C ARG A 106 -7.99 42.76 1.57
N GLU A 107 -8.19 44.07 1.46
CA GLU A 107 -8.55 44.76 0.21
C GLU A 107 -7.74 44.22 -0.99
N GLY A 108 -8.43 43.63 -1.96
CA GLY A 108 -7.82 43.04 -3.17
C GLY A 108 -7.59 41.52 -3.13
N VAL A 109 -7.77 40.83 -2.00
CA VAL A 109 -7.63 39.37 -1.87
C VAL A 109 -9.01 38.69 -1.92
N SER A 110 -9.14 37.66 -2.75
CA SER A 110 -10.36 36.83 -2.83
C SER A 110 -10.75 36.27 -1.47
N LYS A 111 -12.06 36.22 -1.18
CA LYS A 111 -12.60 35.66 0.07
C LYS A 111 -12.13 34.21 0.27
N GLU A 112 -11.59 33.92 1.45
CA GLU A 112 -11.08 32.58 1.76
C GLU A 112 -12.12 31.75 2.50
N ARG A 113 -12.21 30.46 2.18
CA ARG A 113 -13.18 29.53 2.79
C ARG A 113 -12.66 28.94 4.10
N CYS A 114 -13.51 28.90 5.12
CA CYS A 114 -13.23 28.26 6.40
C CYS A 114 -14.43 27.48 6.95
N CYS A 115 -14.18 26.66 7.97
CA CYS A 115 -15.27 26.04 8.74
C CYS A 115 -15.96 27.05 9.66
N LYS A 116 -17.18 26.74 10.11
CA LYS A 116 -17.98 27.60 10.99
C LYS A 116 -17.27 28.00 12.29
N SER A 117 -16.52 27.06 12.88
CA SER A 117 -15.75 27.32 14.10
C SER A 117 -14.64 28.36 13.87
N CYS A 118 -13.88 28.24 12.77
CA CYS A 118 -12.89 29.25 12.41
C CYS A 118 -13.54 30.56 11.99
N HIS A 119 -14.71 30.51 11.34
CA HIS A 119 -15.43 31.72 10.93
C HIS A 119 -15.76 32.61 12.14
N GLY A 120 -16.24 32.06 13.26
CA GLY A 120 -16.52 32.85 14.47
C GLY A 120 -15.30 33.51 15.12
N ILE A 121 -14.10 33.00 14.85
CA ILE A 121 -12.84 33.52 15.40
C ILE A 121 -12.24 34.59 14.48
N TYR A 122 -12.28 34.37 13.17
CA TYR A 122 -11.59 35.19 12.18
C TYR A 122 -12.50 36.15 11.41
N ALA A 123 -13.82 35.99 11.48
CA ALA A 123 -14.74 36.96 10.88
C ALA A 123 -14.79 38.22 11.76
N PRO A 124 -14.73 39.43 11.14
CA PRO A 124 -14.95 40.66 11.88
C PRO A 124 -16.39 40.67 12.41
N ALA A 125 -16.54 40.94 13.71
CA ALA A 125 -17.85 41.11 14.34
C ALA A 125 -18.59 42.27 13.65
N SER A 126 -19.51 41.93 12.76
CA SER A 126 -20.44 42.88 12.14
C SER A 126 -21.82 42.67 12.77
N PRO A 127 -22.53 43.75 13.13
CA PRO A 127 -23.82 43.65 13.80
C PRO A 127 -24.85 43.01 12.86
N SER A 128 -25.45 41.93 13.35
CA SER A 128 -26.71 41.29 12.95
C SER A 128 -27.47 41.90 11.76
N SER A 129 -27.64 41.11 10.69
CA SER A 129 -28.87 41.14 9.90
C SER A 129 -29.25 39.73 9.42
N SER A 130 -30.49 39.43 9.74
CA SER A 130 -31.32 38.23 9.54
C SER A 130 -31.48 37.75 8.09
N SER A 131 -31.56 36.43 7.96
CA SER A 131 -32.49 35.63 7.13
C SER A 131 -32.59 35.88 5.63
N GLN A 132 -32.44 34.83 4.82
CA GLN A 132 -33.47 34.33 3.88
C GLN A 132 -33.14 32.88 3.42
N PRO A 133 -34.11 31.95 3.49
CA PRO A 133 -34.09 30.65 2.81
C PRO A 133 -34.90 30.70 1.50
N GLY A 134 -34.39 30.11 0.42
CA GLY A 134 -35.09 30.00 -0.86
C GLY A 134 -34.78 28.68 -1.58
N SER A 135 -35.75 27.77 -1.56
CA SER A 135 -35.93 26.60 -2.45
C SER A 135 -36.81 27.04 -3.67
N PRO A 136 -37.23 26.22 -4.68
CA PRO A 136 -36.97 24.79 -4.96
C PRO A 136 -36.70 24.42 -6.46
N PHE A 137 -36.33 23.15 -6.69
CA PHE A 137 -36.60 22.26 -7.85
C PHE A 137 -36.24 22.66 -9.30
N ALA A 138 -35.39 21.84 -9.94
CA ALA A 138 -35.56 21.44 -11.34
C ALA A 138 -35.09 19.98 -11.50
N GLU A 139 -36.08 19.12 -11.60
CA GLU A 139 -36.06 17.70 -11.92
C GLU A 139 -35.63 17.51 -13.38
N HIS A 140 -34.66 16.64 -13.67
CA HIS A 140 -34.53 15.92 -14.95
C HIS A 140 -33.77 14.62 -14.67
N GLY A 141 -34.48 13.50 -14.74
CA GLY A 141 -33.93 12.17 -14.53
C GLY A 141 -33.22 11.65 -15.77
N GLN A 142 -32.19 10.83 -15.55
CA GLN A 142 -31.86 9.70 -16.42
C GLN A 142 -31.00 8.70 -15.64
N ALA A 143 -31.52 7.48 -15.57
CA ALA A 143 -30.89 6.31 -15.00
C ALA A 143 -29.70 5.86 -15.83
N LEU A 144 -28.55 5.63 -15.19
CA LEU A 144 -27.48 4.78 -15.68
C LEU A 144 -26.86 4.06 -14.48
N ASN A 145 -26.86 2.73 -14.53
CA ASN A 145 -26.42 1.79 -13.50
C ASN A 145 -25.01 2.09 -12.96
N PRO A 146 -24.72 1.76 -11.68
CA PRO A 146 -23.34 1.62 -11.23
C PRO A 146 -22.71 0.34 -11.82
N PRO A 147 -21.47 0.36 -12.33
CA PRO A 147 -20.69 -0.88 -12.39
C PRO A 147 -20.43 -1.34 -10.95
N ALA A 148 -20.65 -2.63 -10.71
CA ALA A 148 -20.35 -3.31 -9.46
C ALA A 148 -18.87 -3.14 -9.10
N PRO A 149 -18.49 -3.16 -7.81
CA PRO A 149 -17.09 -3.30 -7.44
C PRO A 149 -16.61 -4.66 -7.94
N ASP A 150 -15.48 -4.66 -8.63
CA ASP A 150 -14.83 -5.87 -9.13
C ASP A 150 -14.34 -6.68 -7.93
N ASP A 151 -15.16 -7.61 -7.45
CA ASP A 151 -14.70 -8.71 -6.63
C ASP A 151 -13.80 -9.56 -7.51
N ILE A 152 -12.50 -9.29 -7.44
CA ILE A 152 -11.50 -10.21 -7.97
C ILE A 152 -11.57 -11.44 -7.06
N ALA A 153 -12.44 -12.38 -7.45
CA ALA A 153 -12.45 -13.73 -6.94
C ALA A 153 -11.04 -14.29 -7.12
N PHE A 154 -10.32 -14.39 -6.00
CA PHE A 154 -9.24 -15.35 -5.96
C PHE A 154 -9.91 -16.71 -5.98
N ASP A 155 -9.89 -17.36 -7.14
CA ASP A 155 -10.19 -18.78 -7.24
C ASP A 155 -9.19 -19.48 -6.32
N ILE A 156 -9.67 -19.91 -5.16
CA ILE A 156 -8.94 -20.80 -4.28
C ILE A 156 -8.80 -22.08 -5.09
N ILE A 157 -7.59 -22.31 -5.63
CA ILE A 157 -7.25 -23.55 -6.33
C ILE A 157 -7.55 -24.69 -5.35
N THR A 158 -8.64 -25.41 -5.59
CA THR A 158 -9.01 -26.57 -4.78
C THR A 158 -8.00 -27.69 -5.04
N GLU A 159 -7.78 -28.52 -4.04
CA GLU A 159 -6.87 -29.67 -4.10
C GLU A 159 -7.09 -30.58 -5.33
N ASP A 160 -8.31 -30.59 -5.88
CA ASP A 160 -8.69 -31.29 -7.11
C ASP A 160 -8.05 -30.75 -8.42
N GLU A 161 -7.68 -29.45 -8.51
CA GLU A 161 -7.00 -28.88 -9.69
C GLU A 161 -5.48 -29.11 -9.64
N LEU A 162 -4.92 -29.30 -8.45
CA LEU A 162 -3.51 -29.61 -8.27
C LEU A 162 -3.19 -31.04 -8.76
N ASP A 163 -4.10 -31.99 -8.51
CA ASP A 163 -3.96 -33.39 -8.92
C ASP A 163 -4.02 -33.57 -10.45
N GLN A 164 -4.81 -32.75 -11.14
CA GLN A 164 -4.84 -32.74 -12.61
C GLN A 164 -3.51 -32.25 -13.20
N SER A 165 -2.90 -31.22 -12.61
CA SER A 165 -1.61 -30.68 -13.07
C SER A 165 -0.43 -31.66 -12.89
N LEU A 166 -0.49 -32.54 -11.88
CA LEU A 166 0.50 -33.60 -11.66
C LEU A 166 0.35 -34.74 -12.68
N SER A 167 -0.89 -35.09 -13.03
CA SER A 167 -1.16 -36.14 -14.03
C SER A 167 -0.74 -35.76 -15.46
N ASP A 168 -0.76 -34.47 -15.81
CA ASP A 168 -0.27 -33.97 -17.10
C ASP A 168 1.27 -33.93 -17.19
N PHE A 169 1.96 -33.79 -16.06
CA PHE A 169 3.43 -33.86 -16.02
C PHE A 169 3.92 -35.30 -16.20
N GLU A 170 3.28 -36.28 -15.54
CA GLU A 170 3.63 -37.70 -15.67
C GLU A 170 3.42 -38.26 -17.09
N ARG A 171 2.56 -37.65 -17.91
CA ARG A 171 2.34 -38.09 -19.29
C ARG A 171 3.41 -37.65 -20.29
N SER A 172 4.28 -36.71 -19.92
CA SER A 172 5.33 -36.21 -20.81
C SER A 172 6.64 -37.00 -20.72
N ASP A 173 6.85 -37.77 -19.65
CA ASP A 173 8.06 -38.59 -19.45
C ASP A 173 8.00 -39.97 -20.14
N GLU A 174 6.83 -40.45 -20.57
CA GLU A 174 6.68 -41.76 -21.24
C GLU A 174 7.02 -41.76 -22.75
N ALA A 175 7.48 -40.64 -23.33
CA ALA A 175 7.80 -40.57 -24.76
C ALA A 175 9.29 -40.72 -25.12
N GLN A 176 10.19 -41.01 -24.16
CA GLN A 176 11.64 -41.08 -24.45
C GLN A 176 12.41 -42.24 -23.80
N VAL A 177 11.74 -43.36 -23.49
CA VAL A 177 12.43 -44.63 -23.16
C VAL A 177 12.36 -45.58 -24.36
N GLY A 178 13.28 -45.38 -25.30
CA GLY A 178 13.50 -46.25 -26.45
C GLY A 178 14.98 -46.47 -26.70
N CYS A 179 15.63 -47.31 -25.89
CA CYS A 179 16.94 -47.88 -26.22
C CYS A 179 16.75 -48.99 -27.29
N PRO A 180 17.41 -48.93 -28.45
CA PRO A 180 17.69 -50.14 -29.20
C PRO A 180 18.95 -50.80 -28.63
N GLU A 181 18.69 -51.96 -28.02
CA GLU A 181 19.50 -53.17 -27.90
C GLU A 181 20.88 -53.19 -28.57
N ALA A 182 21.90 -53.51 -27.76
CA ALA A 182 23.20 -53.94 -28.25
C ALA A 182 23.07 -55.29 -28.99
N VAL A 183 23.53 -55.34 -30.24
CA VAL A 183 23.82 -56.61 -30.92
C VAL A 183 25.31 -56.67 -31.23
N LEU A 184 25.92 -57.71 -30.66
CA LEU A 184 27.27 -58.22 -30.87
C LEU A 184 27.57 -58.43 -32.36
N PHE A 185 28.67 -57.87 -32.87
CA PHE A 185 29.85 -58.53 -33.46
C PHE A 185 30.80 -57.48 -34.07
#